data_AF-A0AAU6AR22-F1
#
_entry.id   AF-A0AAU6AR22-F1
#
_cell.length_a   1.000
_cell.length_b   1.000
_cell.length_c   1.000
_cell.angle_alpha   90.00
_cell.angle_beta   90.00
_cell.angle_gamma   90.00
#
_symmetry.space_group_name_H-M   'P 1'
#
loop_
_entity.id
_entity.type
_entity.pdbx_description
1 polymer ?
#
loop_
_entity_poly.entity_id
_entity_poly.type
_entity_poly.pdbx_seq_one_letter_code
_entity_poly.pdbx_strand_id
1 'polypeptide(L)'
;MSTSRARLGALALVTISLLACGSAVATADTAPASVTGSAHGVLPGDRFPSWGGDPVTLSLDAHAAPSPGDPSHATGTWQAVHTRPDGSLYAAFGGTITTLSAAGSLAMLNGVITWKDNPANPGLPMVGTPVALSVADRPDSDRVGFVWGFFGEPVAAGQAHVPFFALDESTLSVRTAVPGPRGGLPGSRAGLPGRRVSGTLDLGGSVLTVDASAAAGATAATGTITLTQPTGTLQATVTDLDASGPLAIATATVTAGSSAPIGSRISVSCYDGGTRDWAGWTAPGQPVLPAQGVLPQRPGLHGDLTVTD
;
A
#
# COMPACT_ATOMS: atom_id res chain seq x y z
N MET A 1 45.16 66.75 56.05
CA MET A 1 44.32 65.75 56.73
C MET A 1 42.86 66.03 56.41
N SER A 2 42.26 65.27 55.51
CA SER A 2 40.82 64.96 55.50
C SER A 2 40.59 63.85 54.47
N THR A 3 39.98 62.78 54.93
CA THR A 3 39.69 61.51 54.27
C THR A 3 38.36 61.59 53.53
N SER A 4 38.26 60.98 52.34
CA SER A 4 36.98 60.55 51.72
C SER A 4 37.32 59.58 50.59
N ARG A 5 37.41 58.28 50.88
CA ARG A 5 36.36 57.23 50.85
C ARG A 5 35.85 56.89 49.44
N ALA A 6 36.13 55.64 49.10
CA ALA A 6 35.94 54.95 47.82
C ALA A 6 34.47 54.67 47.44
N ARG A 7 34.26 54.43 46.14
CA ARG A 7 33.25 53.49 45.65
C ARG A 7 33.87 52.64 44.54
N LEU A 8 34.20 51.40 44.89
CA LEU A 8 34.45 50.30 43.95
C LEU A 8 33.10 49.90 43.36
N GLY A 9 32.92 50.11 42.05
CA GLY A 9 31.83 49.52 41.28
C GLY A 9 32.21 48.11 40.88
N ALA A 10 31.43 47.13 41.32
CA ALA A 10 31.58 45.72 40.93
C ALA A 10 31.21 45.55 39.44
N LEU A 11 32.16 45.05 38.65
CA LEU A 11 31.96 44.67 37.26
C LEU A 11 31.21 43.32 37.25
N ALA A 12 29.94 43.34 36.83
CA ALA A 12 29.15 42.12 36.63
C ALA A 12 29.62 41.40 35.36
N LEU A 13 30.21 40.22 35.53
CA LEU A 13 30.58 39.32 34.45
C LEU A 13 29.30 38.65 33.92
N VAL A 14 28.83 39.07 32.74
CA VAL A 14 27.71 38.40 32.05
C VAL A 14 28.26 37.17 31.33
N THR A 15 28.04 36.00 31.91
CA THR A 15 28.29 34.70 31.27
C THR A 15 27.17 34.44 30.25
N ILE A 16 27.47 34.62 28.96
CA ILE A 16 26.57 34.21 27.88
C ILE A 16 26.64 32.69 27.77
N SER A 17 25.65 32.00 28.32
CA SER A 17 25.43 30.57 28.05
C SER A 17 24.93 30.42 26.61
N LEU A 18 25.81 30.03 25.68
CA LEU A 18 25.36 29.46 24.41
C LEU A 18 24.64 28.13 24.71
N LEU A 19 23.30 28.15 24.73
CA LEU A 19 22.53 26.93 24.58
C LEU A 19 22.74 26.43 23.15
N ALA A 20 23.64 25.46 23.00
CA ALA A 20 23.68 24.61 21.83
C ALA A 20 22.38 23.78 21.83
N CYS A 21 21.38 24.24 21.08
CA CYS A 21 20.23 23.42 20.70
C CYS A 21 20.74 22.30 19.79
N GLY A 22 21.25 21.23 20.40
CA GLY A 22 21.52 19.98 19.70
C GLY A 22 20.20 19.47 19.15
N SER A 23 20.01 19.61 17.84
CA SER A 23 18.94 18.93 17.14
C SER A 23 19.20 17.44 17.30
N ALA A 24 18.44 16.78 18.17
CA ALA A 24 18.44 15.33 18.23
C ALA A 24 17.98 14.83 16.86
N VAL A 25 18.93 14.38 16.05
CA VAL A 25 18.62 13.62 14.84
C VAL A 25 18.03 12.32 15.35
N ALA A 26 16.70 12.20 15.29
CA ALA A 26 16.03 10.94 15.56
C ALA A 26 16.70 9.88 14.67
N THR A 27 17.34 8.90 15.29
CA THR A 27 17.84 7.72 14.58
C THR A 27 16.63 7.10 13.89
N ALA A 28 16.62 7.13 12.55
CA ALA A 28 15.60 6.47 11.77
C ALA A 28 15.52 5.01 12.24
N ASP A 29 14.32 4.58 12.63
CA ASP A 29 14.05 3.22 13.07
C ASP A 29 14.50 2.26 11.95
N THR A 30 15.56 1.51 12.19
CA THR A 30 16.10 0.51 11.25
C THR A 30 15.38 -0.82 11.37
N ALA A 31 14.27 -0.89 12.12
CA ALA A 31 13.48 -2.09 12.25
C ALA A 31 13.04 -2.61 10.86
N PRO A 32 13.22 -3.92 10.60
CA PRO A 32 12.69 -4.55 9.40
C PRO A 32 11.17 -4.37 9.34
N ALA A 33 10.62 -4.35 8.13
CA ALA A 33 9.19 -4.15 7.93
C ALA A 33 8.36 -5.21 8.67
N SER A 34 7.22 -4.84 9.23
CA SER A 34 6.28 -5.77 9.83
C SER A 34 4.83 -5.32 9.68
N VAL A 35 3.91 -6.28 9.70
CA VAL A 35 2.47 -6.05 9.79
C VAL A 35 1.93 -6.93 10.90
N THR A 36 1.37 -6.32 11.93
CA THR A 36 0.84 -7.06 13.08
C THR A 36 -0.52 -6.53 13.50
N GLY A 37 -1.34 -7.38 14.12
CA GLY A 37 -2.60 -6.98 14.74
C GLY A 37 -3.79 -7.77 14.23
N SER A 38 -4.98 -7.26 14.52
CA SER A 38 -6.24 -7.84 14.06
C SER A 38 -7.24 -6.76 13.74
N ALA A 39 -8.12 -7.05 12.79
CA ALA A 39 -9.17 -6.15 12.37
C ALA A 39 -10.47 -6.90 12.12
N HIS A 40 -11.56 -6.16 12.21
CA HIS A 40 -12.92 -6.60 11.98
C HIS A 40 -13.60 -5.64 11.01
N GLY A 41 -14.41 -6.18 10.10
CA GLY A 41 -15.26 -5.39 9.22
C GLY A 41 -16.45 -6.17 8.69
N VAL A 42 -17.43 -5.45 8.15
CA VAL A 42 -18.61 -6.05 7.50
C VAL A 42 -18.50 -5.99 5.99
N LEU A 43 -18.66 -7.13 5.30
CA LEU A 43 -18.59 -7.21 3.85
C LEU A 43 -19.67 -6.31 3.19
N PRO A 44 -19.29 -5.36 2.31
CA PRO A 44 -20.25 -4.49 1.67
C PRO A 44 -21.01 -5.22 0.56
N GLY A 45 -22.34 -5.09 0.55
CA GLY A 45 -23.21 -5.86 -0.35
C GLY A 45 -23.11 -5.47 -1.83
N ASP A 46 -22.57 -4.30 -2.16
CA ASP A 46 -22.33 -3.90 -3.55
C ASP A 46 -21.15 -4.66 -4.19
N ARG A 47 -20.11 -4.98 -3.41
CA ARG A 47 -18.94 -5.75 -3.87
C ARG A 47 -19.08 -7.24 -3.60
N PHE A 48 -19.83 -7.62 -2.57
CA PHE A 48 -20.04 -9.02 -2.19
C PHE A 48 -21.55 -9.33 -2.11
N PRO A 49 -22.28 -9.37 -3.24
CA PRO A 49 -23.74 -9.49 -3.21
C PRO A 49 -24.26 -10.70 -2.42
N SER A 50 -23.56 -11.83 -2.48
CA SER A 50 -23.95 -13.07 -1.79
C SER A 50 -23.57 -13.13 -0.30
N TRP A 51 -22.72 -12.20 0.16
CA TRP A 51 -22.18 -12.16 1.53
C TRP A 51 -22.28 -10.77 2.15
N GLY A 52 -23.10 -9.87 1.56
CA GLY A 52 -23.27 -8.52 2.06
C GLY A 52 -23.85 -8.53 3.47
N GLY A 53 -23.20 -7.84 4.40
CA GLY A 53 -23.57 -7.84 5.81
C GLY A 53 -22.89 -8.93 6.65
N ASP A 54 -22.14 -9.85 6.03
CA ASP A 54 -21.41 -10.89 6.76
C ASP A 54 -20.17 -10.30 7.45
N PRO A 55 -19.97 -10.55 8.76
CA PRO A 55 -18.76 -10.10 9.46
C PRO A 55 -17.52 -10.90 9.08
N VAL A 56 -16.39 -10.20 8.95
CA VAL A 56 -15.08 -10.77 8.67
C VAL A 56 -14.05 -10.23 9.66
N THR A 57 -13.29 -11.13 10.26
CA THR A 57 -12.10 -10.83 11.07
C THR A 57 -10.84 -11.25 10.32
N LEU A 58 -9.84 -10.39 10.32
CA LEU A 58 -8.50 -10.66 9.79
C LEU A 58 -7.48 -10.51 10.91
N SER A 59 -6.56 -11.46 11.04
CA SER A 59 -5.42 -11.39 11.95
C SER A 59 -4.13 -11.56 11.16
N LEU A 60 -3.14 -10.70 11.44
CA LEU A 60 -1.85 -10.67 10.76
C LEU A 60 -0.72 -10.60 11.77
N ASP A 61 0.30 -11.40 11.54
CA ASP A 61 1.57 -11.33 12.25
C ASP A 61 2.70 -11.71 11.29
N ALA A 62 3.25 -10.71 10.62
CA ALA A 62 4.23 -10.87 9.54
C ALA A 62 5.42 -9.95 9.71
N HIS A 63 6.61 -10.49 9.47
CA HIS A 63 7.88 -9.79 9.60
C HIS A 63 8.75 -10.03 8.37
N ALA A 64 9.33 -8.96 7.85
CA ALA A 64 10.33 -9.05 6.81
C ALA A 64 11.56 -9.77 7.39
N ALA A 65 12.02 -10.77 6.64
CA ALA A 65 13.23 -11.53 6.93
C ALA A 65 14.10 -11.56 5.66
N PRO A 66 14.59 -10.40 5.16
CA PRO A 66 15.25 -10.34 3.86
C PRO A 66 16.39 -11.35 3.74
N SER A 67 16.47 -12.04 2.60
CA SER A 67 17.52 -13.01 2.32
C SER A 67 18.31 -12.62 1.05
N PRO A 68 19.57 -13.09 0.90
CA PRO A 68 20.32 -12.82 -0.33
C PRO A 68 19.56 -13.29 -1.57
N GLY A 69 19.22 -12.35 -2.46
CA GLY A 69 18.46 -12.64 -3.68
C GLY A 69 16.93 -12.55 -3.54
N ASP A 70 16.40 -12.46 -2.32
CA ASP A 70 14.98 -12.19 -2.05
C ASP A 70 14.85 -11.14 -0.93
N PRO A 71 14.92 -9.84 -1.27
CA PRO A 71 14.78 -8.76 -0.31
C PRO A 71 13.35 -8.64 0.24
N SER A 72 12.38 -9.28 -0.41
CA SER A 72 10.97 -9.29 0.01
C SER A 72 10.63 -10.46 0.92
N HIS A 73 11.57 -11.37 1.16
CA HIS A 73 11.35 -12.56 1.99
C HIS A 73 10.78 -12.17 3.36
N ALA A 74 9.78 -12.93 3.80
CA ALA A 74 9.11 -12.70 5.06
C ALA A 74 8.76 -14.02 5.74
N THR A 75 8.56 -13.93 7.05
CA THR A 75 8.00 -15.00 7.88
C THR A 75 6.77 -14.47 8.61
N GLY A 76 5.89 -15.37 9.00
CA GLY A 76 4.70 -14.99 9.75
C GLY A 76 3.46 -15.77 9.36
N THR A 77 2.35 -15.38 9.96
CA THR A 77 1.05 -16.03 9.79
C THR A 77 -0.06 -15.02 9.53
N TRP A 78 -1.15 -15.54 8.98
CA TRP A 78 -2.37 -14.77 8.78
C TRP A 78 -3.57 -15.70 8.94
N GLN A 79 -4.71 -15.10 9.29
CA GLN A 79 -5.99 -15.78 9.41
C GLN A 79 -7.12 -14.86 8.99
N ALA A 80 -8.09 -15.42 8.25
CA ALA A 80 -9.38 -14.81 7.98
C ALA A 80 -10.49 -15.68 8.57
N VAL A 81 -11.46 -15.05 9.23
CA VAL A 81 -12.67 -15.69 9.75
C VAL A 81 -13.86 -14.93 9.20
N HIS A 82 -14.69 -15.61 8.40
CA HIS A 82 -15.92 -15.11 7.83
C HIS A 82 -17.08 -15.81 8.54
N THR A 83 -17.92 -15.02 9.19
CA THR A 83 -19.14 -15.46 9.88
C THR A 83 -20.39 -14.93 9.20
N ARG A 84 -21.53 -15.56 9.44
CA ARG A 84 -22.84 -15.02 9.09
C ARG A 84 -23.28 -13.98 10.12
N PRO A 85 -24.32 -13.17 9.83
CA PRO A 85 -24.84 -12.19 10.80
C PRO A 85 -25.38 -12.82 12.10
N ASP A 86 -25.74 -14.11 12.06
CA ASP A 86 -26.15 -14.88 13.24
C ASP A 86 -24.96 -15.44 14.07
N GLY A 87 -23.72 -15.13 13.67
CA GLY A 87 -22.48 -15.58 14.31
C GLY A 87 -22.03 -16.98 13.90
N SER A 88 -22.78 -17.70 13.06
CA SER A 88 -22.35 -19.01 12.57
C SER A 88 -21.13 -18.88 11.65
N LEU A 89 -20.22 -19.85 11.74
CA LEU A 89 -19.03 -19.87 10.89
C LEU A 89 -19.43 -20.17 9.44
N TYR A 90 -19.06 -19.28 8.52
CA TYR A 90 -19.13 -19.57 7.09
C TYR A 90 -17.83 -20.23 6.62
N ALA A 91 -16.69 -19.59 6.91
CA ALA A 91 -15.36 -20.12 6.66
C ALA A 91 -14.31 -19.48 7.56
N ALA A 92 -13.34 -20.26 8.04
CA ALA A 92 -12.10 -19.81 8.64
C ALA A 92 -10.93 -20.45 7.92
N PHE A 93 -9.89 -19.68 7.60
CA PHE A 93 -8.71 -20.22 6.95
C PHE A 93 -7.53 -19.31 7.24
N GLY A 94 -6.33 -19.87 7.10
CA GLY A 94 -5.12 -19.14 7.38
C GLY A 94 -3.90 -19.84 6.80
N GLY A 95 -2.76 -19.21 7.01
CA GLY A 95 -1.59 -19.59 6.26
C GLY A 95 -0.32 -18.93 6.75
N THR A 96 0.72 -19.12 5.97
CA THR A 96 2.02 -18.48 6.15
C THR A 96 2.18 -17.33 5.18
N ILE A 97 2.90 -16.30 5.61
CA ILE A 97 3.37 -15.21 4.75
C ILE A 97 4.79 -15.55 4.27
N THR A 98 5.02 -15.38 2.97
CA THR A 98 6.31 -15.66 2.32
C THR A 98 6.98 -14.40 1.81
N THR A 99 6.21 -13.36 1.49
CA THR A 99 6.75 -12.06 1.08
C THR A 99 6.04 -10.91 1.79
N LEU A 100 6.80 -9.89 2.15
CA LEU A 100 6.32 -8.63 2.72
C LEU A 100 7.09 -7.47 2.08
N SER A 101 6.36 -6.47 1.59
CA SER A 101 6.90 -5.18 1.23
C SER A 101 6.07 -4.10 1.91
N ALA A 102 6.72 -3.12 2.55
CA ALA A 102 6.03 -2.03 3.23
C ALA A 102 6.79 -0.70 3.10
N ALA A 103 6.03 0.39 2.98
CA ALA A 103 6.50 1.75 2.80
C ALA A 103 5.48 2.70 3.43
N GLY A 104 5.94 3.51 4.39
CA GLY A 104 5.04 4.34 5.18
C GLY A 104 3.97 3.51 5.90
N SER A 105 2.71 3.76 5.57
CA SER A 105 1.51 3.11 6.12
C SER A 105 0.94 1.98 5.26
N LEU A 106 1.58 1.67 4.13
CA LEU A 106 1.11 0.66 3.20
C LEU A 106 1.98 -0.59 3.27
N ALA A 107 1.34 -1.75 3.25
CA ALA A 107 2.00 -3.04 3.11
C ALA A 107 1.33 -3.92 2.06
N MET A 108 2.12 -4.75 1.38
CA MET A 108 1.67 -5.83 0.51
C MET A 108 2.33 -7.11 0.97
N LEU A 109 1.51 -8.16 1.09
CA LEU A 109 1.93 -9.48 1.57
C LEU A 109 1.46 -10.54 0.59
N ASN A 110 2.28 -11.57 0.36
CA ASN A 110 1.82 -12.79 -0.29
C ASN A 110 2.13 -14.00 0.59
N GLY A 111 1.32 -15.03 0.45
CA GLY A 111 1.41 -16.23 1.26
C GLY A 111 0.71 -17.42 0.64
N VAL A 112 0.58 -18.48 1.43
CA VAL A 112 -0.08 -19.72 1.04
C VAL A 112 -1.01 -20.17 2.16
N ILE A 113 -2.19 -20.66 1.82
CA ILE A 113 -3.13 -21.24 2.80
C ILE A 113 -2.59 -22.59 3.27
N THR A 114 -2.45 -22.77 4.58
CA THR A 114 -1.94 -24.01 5.18
C THR A 114 -3.01 -24.77 5.94
N TRP A 115 -4.12 -24.12 6.32
CA TRP A 115 -5.26 -24.76 6.98
C TRP A 115 -6.58 -24.09 6.60
N LYS A 116 -7.68 -24.84 6.76
CA LYS A 116 -9.05 -24.34 6.55
C LYS A 116 -10.04 -25.06 7.47
N ASP A 117 -11.12 -24.36 7.79
CA ASP A 117 -12.39 -24.85 8.31
C ASP A 117 -13.50 -24.15 7.52
N ASN A 118 -14.17 -24.88 6.64
CA ASN A 118 -15.17 -24.30 5.73
C ASN A 118 -16.42 -25.18 5.73
N PRO A 119 -17.28 -25.07 6.76
CA PRO A 119 -18.50 -25.87 6.86
C PRO A 119 -19.48 -25.58 5.72
N ALA A 120 -19.48 -24.35 5.16
CA ALA A 120 -20.32 -23.98 4.04
C ALA A 120 -19.90 -24.67 2.72
N ASN A 121 -18.62 -25.00 2.56
CA ASN A 121 -18.12 -25.76 1.42
C ASN A 121 -16.89 -26.62 1.80
N PRO A 122 -17.09 -27.80 2.41
CA PRO A 122 -15.99 -28.63 2.89
C PRO A 122 -15.08 -29.15 1.77
N GLY A 123 -15.62 -29.31 0.56
CA GLY A 123 -14.89 -29.82 -0.61
C GLY A 123 -14.00 -28.80 -1.33
N LEU A 124 -14.08 -27.50 -0.99
CA LEU A 124 -13.30 -26.47 -1.67
C LEU A 124 -11.79 -26.65 -1.41
N PRO A 125 -10.94 -26.83 -2.45
CA PRO A 125 -9.51 -27.06 -2.28
C PRO A 125 -8.76 -25.75 -2.01
N MET A 126 -8.77 -25.30 -0.75
CA MET A 126 -8.15 -24.03 -0.36
C MET A 126 -6.67 -24.18 0.02
N VAL A 127 -6.30 -25.27 0.70
CA VAL A 127 -4.93 -25.48 1.19
C VAL A 127 -3.96 -25.63 0.02
N GLY A 128 -2.80 -24.98 0.12
CA GLY A 128 -1.78 -24.92 -0.93
C GLY A 128 -2.02 -23.83 -1.97
N THR A 129 -3.16 -23.14 -1.94
CA THR A 129 -3.42 -22.03 -2.86
C THR A 129 -2.76 -20.73 -2.38
N PRO A 130 -2.27 -19.89 -3.32
CA PRO A 130 -1.63 -18.63 -2.97
C PRO A 130 -2.65 -17.56 -2.56
N VAL A 131 -2.18 -16.57 -1.80
CA VAL A 131 -2.97 -15.38 -1.43
C VAL A 131 -2.16 -14.11 -1.62
N ALA A 132 -2.85 -13.01 -1.90
CA ALA A 132 -2.30 -11.66 -1.82
C ALA A 132 -3.12 -10.85 -0.82
N LEU A 133 -2.44 -10.06 0.01
CA LEU A 133 -3.04 -9.15 0.96
C LEU A 133 -2.39 -7.77 0.81
N SER A 134 -3.18 -6.72 0.97
CA SER A 134 -2.66 -5.36 1.16
C SER A 134 -3.25 -4.76 2.41
N VAL A 135 -2.50 -3.92 3.09
CA VAL A 135 -2.92 -3.22 4.32
C VAL A 135 -2.58 -1.75 4.18
N ALA A 136 -3.52 -0.89 4.57
CA ALA A 136 -3.30 0.53 4.82
C ALA A 136 -3.59 0.81 6.30
N ASP A 137 -2.54 1.11 7.06
CA ASP A 137 -2.57 1.56 8.46
C ASP A 137 -2.85 3.06 8.51
N ARG A 138 -4.09 3.43 8.84
CA ARG A 138 -4.58 4.80 8.68
C ARG A 138 -5.12 5.33 10.01
N PRO A 139 -4.95 6.64 10.26
CA PRO A 139 -5.48 7.26 11.47
C PRO A 139 -7.01 7.30 11.52
N ASP A 140 -7.70 7.23 10.39
CA ASP A 140 -9.16 7.39 10.28
C ASP A 140 -9.93 6.07 10.12
N SER A 141 -9.37 5.09 9.41
CA SER A 141 -9.89 3.71 9.33
C SER A 141 -8.92 2.88 8.49
N ASP A 142 -8.42 1.78 9.07
CA ASP A 142 -7.58 0.84 8.35
C ASP A 142 -8.34 0.20 7.20
N ARG A 143 -7.59 -0.16 6.16
CA ARG A 143 -8.13 -0.87 5.02
C ARG A 143 -7.30 -2.07 4.66
N VAL A 144 -7.95 -3.09 4.12
CA VAL A 144 -7.29 -4.27 3.58
C VAL A 144 -7.76 -4.59 2.17
N GLY A 145 -6.88 -5.15 1.36
CA GLY A 145 -7.22 -5.74 0.07
C GLY A 145 -6.83 -7.20 0.11
N PHE A 146 -7.55 -8.04 -0.61
CA PHE A 146 -7.26 -9.47 -0.63
C PHE A 146 -7.55 -10.10 -1.98
N VAL A 147 -6.75 -11.12 -2.31
CA VAL A 147 -6.97 -12.07 -3.41
C VAL A 147 -6.82 -13.46 -2.84
N TRP A 148 -7.80 -14.32 -3.11
CA TRP A 148 -7.78 -15.71 -2.70
C TRP A 148 -7.61 -16.62 -3.90
N GLY A 149 -6.46 -17.29 -4.02
CA GLY A 149 -6.15 -18.12 -5.18
C GLY A 149 -7.11 -19.29 -5.40
N PHE A 150 -7.79 -19.77 -4.34
CA PHE A 150 -8.78 -20.84 -4.46
C PHE A 150 -10.09 -20.43 -5.18
N PHE A 151 -10.31 -19.14 -5.46
CA PHE A 151 -11.36 -18.69 -6.37
C PHE A 151 -10.94 -18.71 -7.85
N GLY A 152 -9.75 -19.25 -8.15
CA GLY A 152 -9.18 -19.24 -9.50
C GLY A 152 -8.51 -17.91 -9.87
N GLU A 153 -8.49 -16.96 -8.94
CA GLU A 153 -7.81 -15.68 -9.13
C GLU A 153 -6.30 -15.89 -9.12
N PRO A 154 -5.57 -15.39 -10.13
CA PRO A 154 -4.13 -15.47 -10.13
C PRO A 154 -3.54 -14.59 -9.02
N VAL A 155 -2.41 -15.03 -8.46
CA VAL A 155 -1.65 -14.28 -7.46
C VAL A 155 -0.21 -14.19 -7.94
N ALA A 156 0.29 -12.96 -8.11
CA ALA A 156 1.67 -12.70 -8.45
C ALA A 156 2.45 -12.28 -7.20
N ALA A 157 3.68 -12.80 -7.06
CA ALA A 157 4.55 -12.43 -5.96
C ALA A 157 4.85 -10.92 -5.97
N GLY A 158 4.81 -10.29 -4.79
CA GLY A 158 5.03 -8.86 -4.60
C GLY A 158 3.89 -7.98 -5.12
N GLN A 159 2.76 -8.55 -5.53
CA GLN A 159 1.59 -7.81 -6.03
C GLN A 159 0.35 -8.08 -5.18
N ALA A 160 -0.50 -7.05 -5.08
CA ALA A 160 -1.81 -7.12 -4.44
C ALA A 160 -2.76 -6.09 -5.08
N HIS A 161 -4.06 -6.20 -4.77
CA HIS A 161 -5.01 -5.12 -5.05
C HIS A 161 -4.80 -3.92 -4.12
N VAL A 162 -5.41 -2.78 -4.46
CA VAL A 162 -5.55 -1.66 -3.53
C VAL A 162 -6.28 -2.12 -2.25
N PRO A 163 -5.98 -1.54 -1.07
CA PRO A 163 -6.68 -1.88 0.15
C PRO A 163 -8.06 -1.25 0.11
N PHE A 164 -9.02 -2.02 -0.39
CA PHE A 164 -10.36 -1.54 -0.69
C PHE A 164 -11.33 -1.75 0.46
N PHE A 165 -11.13 -2.76 1.30
CA PHE A 165 -12.00 -3.18 2.41
C PHE A 165 -11.74 -2.34 3.66
N ALA A 166 -12.64 -1.41 3.98
CA ALA A 166 -12.56 -0.63 5.20
C ALA A 166 -12.97 -1.48 6.40
N LEU A 167 -12.26 -1.29 7.49
CA LEU A 167 -12.41 -2.02 8.73
C LEU A 167 -13.16 -1.13 9.73
N ASP A 168 -14.10 -1.75 10.45
CA ASP A 168 -14.90 -1.08 11.48
C ASP A 168 -14.09 -0.92 12.77
N GLU A 169 -13.29 -1.94 13.10
CA GLU A 169 -12.38 -1.97 14.26
C GLU A 169 -11.04 -2.55 13.83
N SER A 170 -9.93 -1.93 14.25
CA SER A 170 -8.60 -2.41 13.87
C SER A 170 -7.53 -2.09 14.90
N THR A 171 -6.62 -3.03 15.05
CA THR A 171 -5.32 -2.88 15.72
C THR A 171 -4.17 -3.18 14.77
N LEU A 172 -4.44 -3.27 13.47
CA LEU A 172 -3.40 -3.49 12.46
C LEU A 172 -2.39 -2.34 12.50
N SER A 173 -1.11 -2.70 12.43
CA SER A 173 -0.03 -1.73 12.38
C SER A 173 0.98 -2.14 11.33
N VAL A 174 1.34 -1.17 10.47
CA VAL A 174 2.42 -1.31 9.50
C VAL A 174 3.63 -0.57 10.03
N ARG A 175 4.74 -1.30 10.22
CA ARG A 175 6.03 -0.74 10.60
C ARG A 175 7.03 -0.93 9.49
N THR A 176 7.83 0.08 9.20
CA THR A 176 8.88 0.02 8.18
C THR A 176 9.85 1.19 8.34
N ALA A 177 11.12 0.92 8.08
CA ALA A 177 12.16 1.95 7.95
C ALA A 177 12.03 2.74 6.64
N VAL A 178 11.33 2.19 5.64
CA VAL A 178 11.17 2.80 4.32
C VAL A 178 10.17 3.95 4.42
N PRO A 179 10.59 5.21 4.20
CA PRO A 179 9.65 6.32 4.10
C PRO A 179 8.66 6.02 2.98
N GLY A 180 7.40 6.39 3.18
CA GLY A 180 6.36 6.09 2.21
C GLY A 180 5.08 6.85 2.47
N PRO A 181 4.04 6.55 1.69
CA PRO A 181 2.68 7.03 1.87
C PRO A 181 2.22 7.03 3.33
N ARG A 182 1.74 8.15 3.86
CA ARG A 182 1.24 8.26 5.24
C ARG A 182 -0.08 9.00 5.26
N GLY A 183 -1.18 8.25 5.39
CA GLY A 183 -2.52 8.83 5.50
C GLY A 183 -2.93 9.64 4.26
N GLY A 184 -4.23 9.70 4.02
CA GLY A 184 -4.83 10.52 2.97
C GLY A 184 -6.31 10.64 3.25
N LEU A 185 -6.97 11.69 2.77
CA LEU A 185 -8.41 11.85 2.98
C LEU A 185 -9.16 10.63 2.38
N PRO A 186 -10.27 10.21 3.01
CA PRO A 186 -11.02 9.05 2.55
C PRO A 186 -11.57 9.27 1.14
N GLY A 187 -11.42 8.25 0.31
CA GLY A 187 -12.34 7.98 -0.78
C GLY A 187 -13.68 7.51 -0.25
N SER A 188 -14.77 8.13 -0.69
CA SER A 188 -16.11 7.85 -0.15
C SER A 188 -16.67 6.53 -0.72
N ARG A 189 -16.77 5.52 0.14
CA ARG A 189 -17.39 4.21 -0.12
C ARG A 189 -18.93 4.28 -0.17
N ALA A 190 -19.51 4.93 -1.18
CA ALA A 190 -20.92 4.76 -1.49
C ALA A 190 -21.17 4.72 -3.00
N GLY A 191 -21.31 3.51 -3.55
CA GLY A 191 -21.66 3.25 -4.95
C GLY A 191 -20.55 3.66 -5.92
N LEU A 192 -19.61 2.75 -6.19
CA LEU A 192 -18.41 2.92 -7.03
C LEU A 192 -18.45 4.17 -7.94
N PRO A 193 -17.93 5.33 -7.49
CA PRO A 193 -17.79 6.51 -8.33
C PRO A 193 -16.84 6.25 -9.51
N GLY A 194 -16.77 7.18 -10.45
CA GLY A 194 -15.75 7.11 -11.50
C GLY A 194 -14.36 7.18 -10.87
N ARG A 195 -13.53 6.15 -11.11
CA ARG A 195 -12.13 6.11 -10.66
C ARG A 195 -11.29 6.89 -11.65
N ARG A 196 -10.37 7.71 -11.16
CA ARG A 196 -9.40 8.43 -12.00
C ARG A 196 -8.06 8.57 -11.30
N VAL A 197 -7.00 8.40 -12.07
CA VAL A 197 -5.65 8.79 -11.68
C VAL A 197 -5.07 9.61 -12.82
N SER A 198 -4.54 10.79 -12.51
CA SER A 198 -3.88 11.62 -13.51
C SER A 198 -2.75 12.43 -12.92
N GLY A 199 -1.71 12.67 -13.71
CA GLY A 199 -0.62 13.56 -13.35
C GLY A 199 0.71 13.07 -13.90
N THR A 200 1.76 13.81 -13.59
CA THR A 200 3.13 13.52 -13.92
C THR A 200 3.98 13.51 -12.65
N LEU A 201 4.86 12.54 -12.55
CA LEU A 201 5.76 12.34 -11.43
C LEU A 201 7.21 12.24 -11.93
N ASP A 202 8.06 13.18 -11.51
CA ASP A 202 9.52 13.09 -11.71
C ASP A 202 10.14 12.31 -10.54
N LEU A 203 10.87 11.25 -10.88
CA LEU A 203 11.47 10.29 -9.98
C LEU A 203 13.00 10.34 -9.97
N GLY A 204 13.60 11.44 -10.45
CA GLY A 204 15.05 11.63 -10.42
C GLY A 204 15.76 10.78 -11.47
N GLY A 205 15.39 10.97 -12.74
CA GLY A 205 15.92 10.24 -13.89
C GLY A 205 14.90 9.32 -14.56
N SER A 206 13.68 9.23 -14.01
CA SER A 206 12.52 8.68 -14.72
C SER A 206 11.35 9.62 -14.55
N VAL A 207 10.49 9.71 -15.56
CA VAL A 207 9.25 10.50 -15.52
C VAL A 207 8.10 9.57 -15.81
N LEU A 208 7.14 9.52 -14.90
CA LEU A 208 5.90 8.78 -15.06
C LEU A 208 4.78 9.77 -15.34
N THR A 209 4.08 9.64 -16.46
CA THR A 209 2.83 10.35 -16.73
C THR A 209 1.70 9.33 -16.81
N VAL A 210 0.63 9.57 -16.07
CA VAL A 210 -0.57 8.72 -16.06
C VAL A 210 -1.78 9.61 -16.33
N ASP A 211 -2.70 9.13 -17.15
CA ASP A 211 -4.06 9.65 -17.24
C ASP A 211 -4.97 8.46 -17.52
N ALA A 212 -5.65 7.99 -16.48
CA ALA A 212 -6.47 6.80 -16.51
C ALA A 212 -7.80 7.06 -15.81
N SER A 213 -8.90 6.57 -16.37
CA SER A 213 -10.21 6.65 -15.76
C SER A 213 -11.06 5.42 -16.04
N ALA A 214 -11.92 5.07 -15.08
CA ALA A 214 -12.93 4.04 -15.23
C ALA A 214 -14.24 4.58 -14.67
N ALA A 215 -15.30 4.58 -15.49
CA ALA A 215 -16.61 5.04 -15.05
C ALA A 215 -17.16 4.20 -13.88
N ALA A 216 -18.12 4.77 -13.16
CA ALA A 216 -18.84 4.09 -12.10
C ALA A 216 -19.39 2.74 -12.58
N GLY A 217 -19.08 1.66 -11.86
CA GLY A 217 -19.51 0.30 -12.21
C GLY A 217 -18.89 -0.30 -13.49
N ALA A 218 -17.97 0.40 -14.16
CA ALA A 218 -17.30 -0.13 -15.34
C ALA A 218 -16.24 -1.18 -14.96
N THR A 219 -16.20 -2.29 -15.70
CA THR A 219 -15.14 -3.29 -15.59
C THR A 219 -13.88 -2.88 -16.36
N ALA A 220 -14.03 -2.09 -17.41
CA ALA A 220 -12.93 -1.60 -18.23
C ALA A 220 -12.53 -0.17 -17.84
N ALA A 221 -11.23 0.10 -17.88
CA ALA A 221 -10.67 1.44 -17.77
C ALA A 221 -10.18 1.93 -19.14
N THR A 222 -9.99 3.24 -19.24
CA THR A 222 -9.43 3.89 -20.43
C THR A 222 -8.35 4.86 -20.00
N GLY A 223 -7.39 5.11 -20.90
CA GLY A 223 -6.33 6.08 -20.64
C GLY A 223 -4.97 5.63 -21.12
N THR A 224 -3.95 6.37 -20.72
CA THR A 224 -2.57 6.15 -21.13
C THR A 224 -1.61 6.24 -19.96
N ILE A 225 -0.53 5.48 -20.08
CA ILE A 225 0.63 5.55 -19.21
C ILE A 225 1.85 5.78 -20.09
N THR A 226 2.64 6.80 -19.76
CA THR A 226 3.96 7.01 -20.34
C THR A 226 5.00 6.90 -19.24
N LEU A 227 5.99 6.03 -19.43
CA LEU A 227 7.14 5.94 -18.52
C LEU A 227 8.41 6.22 -19.32
N THR A 228 9.03 7.35 -19.02
CA THR A 228 10.33 7.76 -19.55
C THR A 228 11.40 7.35 -18.57
N GLN A 229 12.37 6.57 -19.02
CA GLN A 229 13.55 6.13 -18.26
C GLN A 229 14.82 6.50 -19.03
N PRO A 230 16.02 6.44 -18.40
CA PRO A 230 17.26 6.72 -19.11
C PRO A 230 17.52 5.76 -20.27
N THR A 231 16.95 4.56 -20.20
CA THR A 231 17.06 3.50 -21.20
C THR A 231 16.05 3.61 -22.34
N GLY A 232 15.08 4.52 -22.24
CA GLY A 232 14.04 4.66 -23.24
C GLY A 232 12.70 5.11 -22.68
N THR A 233 11.76 5.37 -23.58
CA THR A 233 10.38 5.68 -23.23
C THR A 233 9.48 4.52 -23.64
N LEU A 234 8.50 4.19 -22.80
CA LEU A 234 7.39 3.32 -23.15
C LEU A 234 6.07 4.07 -23.03
N GLN A 235 5.12 3.68 -23.87
CA GLN A 235 3.73 4.11 -23.84
C GLN A 235 2.85 2.87 -23.75
N ALA A 236 1.81 2.95 -22.93
CA ALA A 236 0.87 1.87 -22.70
C ALA A 236 -0.57 2.40 -22.64
N THR A 237 -1.51 1.60 -23.12
CA THR A 237 -2.95 1.87 -23.02
C THR A 237 -3.51 1.14 -21.81
N VAL A 238 -4.21 1.86 -20.95
CA VAL A 238 -4.81 1.32 -19.72
C VAL A 238 -5.95 0.37 -20.08
N THR A 239 -5.97 -0.79 -19.44
CA THR A 239 -7.03 -1.79 -19.57
C THR A 239 -7.86 -1.90 -18.30
N ASP A 240 -7.21 -1.75 -17.14
CA ASP A 240 -7.83 -1.90 -15.82
C ASP A 240 -7.34 -0.80 -14.88
N LEU A 241 -8.23 -0.34 -14.00
CA LEU A 241 -7.94 0.65 -12.98
C LEU A 241 -8.72 0.30 -11.73
N ASP A 242 -8.02 0.24 -10.60
CA ASP A 242 -8.65 0.23 -9.28
C ASP A 242 -8.08 1.36 -8.42
N ALA A 243 -8.90 1.93 -7.55
CA ALA A 243 -8.51 3.04 -6.68
C ALA A 243 -9.21 2.94 -5.32
N SER A 244 -8.53 3.36 -4.26
CA SER A 244 -9.05 3.41 -2.90
C SER A 244 -8.36 4.55 -2.13
N GLY A 245 -9.11 5.63 -1.89
CA GLY A 245 -8.61 6.90 -1.41
C GLY A 245 -7.41 7.39 -2.24
N PRO A 246 -6.27 7.70 -1.63
CA PRO A 246 -5.11 8.25 -2.34
C PRO A 246 -4.36 7.24 -3.23
N LEU A 247 -4.68 5.94 -3.18
CA LEU A 247 -3.96 4.91 -3.92
C LEU A 247 -4.74 4.46 -5.16
N ALA A 248 -4.08 4.44 -6.31
CA ALA A 248 -4.57 3.82 -7.54
C ALA A 248 -3.59 2.77 -8.07
N ILE A 249 -4.11 1.71 -8.68
CA ILE A 249 -3.37 0.71 -9.45
C ILE A 249 -3.98 0.64 -10.84
N ALA A 250 -3.18 0.95 -11.85
CA ALA A 250 -3.55 0.86 -13.26
C ALA A 250 -2.76 -0.26 -13.94
N THR A 251 -3.47 -1.17 -14.61
CA THR A 251 -2.87 -2.16 -15.51
C THR A 251 -2.99 -1.66 -16.94
N ALA A 252 -1.92 -1.78 -17.73
CA ALA A 252 -1.87 -1.30 -19.09
C ALA A 252 -1.12 -2.26 -20.02
N THR A 253 -1.43 -2.20 -21.32
CA THR A 253 -0.72 -2.93 -22.37
C THR A 253 0.21 -1.97 -23.11
N VAL A 254 1.49 -2.33 -23.23
CA VAL A 254 2.49 -1.54 -23.95
C VAL A 254 2.13 -1.47 -25.42
N THR A 255 1.97 -0.26 -25.94
CA THR A 255 1.61 0.02 -27.34
C THR A 255 2.77 0.58 -28.15
N ALA A 256 3.74 1.22 -27.49
CA ALA A 256 4.97 1.69 -28.13
C ALA A 256 6.12 1.78 -27.12
N GLY A 257 7.36 1.72 -27.61
CA GLY A 257 8.54 1.97 -26.79
C GLY A 257 9.79 1.29 -27.30
N SER A 258 10.95 1.74 -26.82
CA SER A 258 12.26 1.21 -27.22
C SER A 258 12.81 0.13 -26.31
N SER A 259 12.22 -0.07 -25.12
CA SER A 259 12.78 -0.88 -24.04
C SER A 259 11.86 -2.01 -23.53
N ALA A 260 10.63 -2.12 -24.06
CA ALA A 260 9.63 -3.08 -23.62
C ALA A 260 9.00 -3.80 -24.82
N PRO A 261 8.69 -5.12 -24.74
CA PRO A 261 7.97 -5.80 -25.81
C PRO A 261 6.57 -5.21 -25.98
N ILE A 262 6.23 -4.76 -27.20
CA ILE A 262 4.87 -4.34 -27.53
C ILE A 262 3.90 -5.50 -27.26
N GLY A 263 2.75 -5.19 -26.66
CA GLY A 263 1.76 -6.18 -26.22
C GLY A 263 2.01 -6.76 -24.83
N SER A 264 3.17 -6.49 -24.21
CA SER A 264 3.39 -6.87 -22.80
C SER A 264 2.52 -6.02 -21.87
N ARG A 265 2.17 -6.58 -20.71
CA ARG A 265 1.45 -5.87 -19.65
C ARG A 265 2.42 -5.21 -18.68
N ILE A 266 2.02 -4.05 -18.17
CA ILE A 266 2.64 -3.36 -17.04
C ILE A 266 1.56 -3.02 -16.01
N SER A 267 1.97 -2.89 -14.75
CA SER A 267 1.14 -2.34 -13.69
C SER A 267 1.86 -1.15 -13.07
N VAL A 268 1.13 -0.08 -12.84
CA VAL A 268 1.61 1.13 -12.18
C VAL A 268 0.72 1.41 -10.97
N SER A 269 1.36 1.54 -9.82
CA SER A 269 0.73 1.97 -8.58
C SER A 269 1.11 3.42 -8.33
N CYS A 270 0.11 4.28 -8.11
CA CYS A 270 0.27 5.70 -7.82
C CYS A 270 -0.36 6.02 -6.47
N TYR A 271 0.32 6.82 -5.67
CA TYR A 271 -0.21 7.36 -4.43
C TYR A 271 -0.15 8.88 -4.47
N ASP A 272 -1.32 9.52 -4.39
CA ASP A 272 -1.48 10.96 -4.18
C ASP A 272 -1.21 11.27 -2.71
N GLY A 273 -0.04 11.83 -2.43
CA GLY A 273 0.35 12.20 -1.06
C GLY A 273 0.10 13.66 -0.75
N GLY A 274 -0.53 14.42 -1.65
CA GLY A 274 -0.73 15.86 -1.61
C GLY A 274 0.57 16.67 -1.69
N THR A 275 1.43 16.55 -0.67
CA THR A 275 2.75 17.23 -0.64
C THR A 275 3.86 16.41 -1.26
N ARG A 276 3.68 15.08 -1.35
CA ARG A 276 4.67 14.18 -1.92
C ARG A 276 4.01 12.91 -2.46
N ASP A 277 4.00 12.78 -3.77
CA ASP A 277 3.43 11.63 -4.43
C ASP A 277 4.41 10.47 -4.53
N TRP A 278 3.89 9.26 -4.72
CA TRP A 278 4.68 8.04 -4.81
C TRP A 278 4.24 7.19 -5.99
N ALA A 279 5.20 6.47 -6.58
CA ALA A 279 4.90 5.49 -7.60
C ALA A 279 5.67 4.18 -7.42
N GLY A 280 5.12 3.13 -8.00
CA GLY A 280 5.75 1.84 -8.19
C GLY A 280 5.26 1.23 -9.51
N TRP A 281 6.06 0.40 -10.15
CA TRP A 281 5.61 -0.32 -11.33
C TRP A 281 6.29 -1.68 -11.46
N THR A 282 5.59 -2.59 -12.13
CA THR A 282 6.18 -3.85 -12.59
C THR A 282 6.99 -3.61 -13.85
N ALA A 283 8.17 -4.21 -13.91
CA ALA A 283 8.96 -4.19 -15.14
C ALA A 283 8.26 -5.02 -16.23
N PRO A 284 8.37 -4.63 -17.52
CA PRO A 284 7.90 -5.45 -18.63
C PRO A 284 8.48 -6.87 -18.56
N GLY A 285 7.64 -7.88 -18.82
CA GLY A 285 8.02 -9.29 -18.80
C GLY A 285 7.84 -9.99 -17.45
N GLN A 286 7.50 -9.27 -16.38
CA GLN A 286 6.97 -9.88 -15.15
C GLN A 286 5.49 -10.27 -15.35
N PRO A 287 4.98 -11.31 -14.65
CA PRO A 287 3.55 -11.57 -14.61
C PRO A 287 2.81 -10.34 -14.08
N VAL A 288 1.89 -9.80 -14.87
CA VAL A 288 1.03 -8.68 -14.47
C VAL A 288 -0.41 -9.10 -14.56
N LEU A 289 -1.09 -9.02 -13.42
CA LEU A 289 -2.46 -9.42 -13.26
C LEU A 289 -3.38 -8.19 -13.25
N PRO A 290 -4.60 -8.29 -13.78
CA PRO A 290 -5.55 -7.17 -13.80
C PRO A 290 -5.75 -6.57 -12.41
N ALA A 291 -5.63 -5.24 -12.31
CA ALA A 291 -5.83 -4.46 -11.08
C ALA A 291 -4.95 -4.86 -9.88
N GLN A 292 -3.91 -5.67 -10.09
CA GLN A 292 -2.87 -5.93 -9.09
C GLN A 292 -1.62 -5.15 -9.43
N GLY A 293 -0.94 -4.64 -8.39
CA GLY A 293 0.23 -3.79 -8.55
C GLY A 293 1.21 -3.96 -7.41
N VAL A 294 2.35 -3.30 -7.55
CA VAL A 294 3.43 -3.32 -6.56
C VAL A 294 3.30 -2.14 -5.59
N LEU A 295 4.04 -2.17 -4.50
CA LEU A 295 4.02 -1.08 -3.55
C LEU A 295 4.59 0.22 -4.16
N PRO A 296 3.93 1.38 -4.02
CA PRO A 296 4.48 2.67 -4.44
C PRO A 296 5.57 3.12 -3.47
N GLN A 297 6.82 2.76 -3.78
CA GLN A 297 7.99 2.97 -2.92
C GLN A 297 8.94 4.06 -3.42
N ARG A 298 8.68 4.66 -4.60
CA ARG A 298 9.54 5.71 -5.17
C ARG A 298 8.89 7.07 -4.94
N PRO A 299 9.48 7.95 -4.12
CA PRO A 299 8.94 9.29 -3.92
C PRO A 299 9.21 10.15 -5.16
N GLY A 300 8.21 10.97 -5.52
CA GLY A 300 8.40 12.08 -6.43
C GLY A 300 9.40 13.10 -5.88
N LEU A 301 10.24 13.62 -6.77
CA LEU A 301 10.93 14.90 -6.58
C LEU A 301 9.95 16.05 -6.80
N HIS A 302 9.15 15.94 -7.85
CA HIS A 302 8.05 16.83 -8.21
C HIS A 302 6.89 16.00 -8.76
N GLY A 303 5.66 16.34 -8.38
CA GLY A 303 4.47 15.63 -8.81
C GLY A 303 3.22 16.49 -8.72
N ASP A 304 2.26 16.20 -9.59
CA ASP A 304 0.89 16.70 -9.55
C ASP A 304 -0.13 15.55 -9.63
N LEU A 305 0.24 14.38 -9.09
CA LEU A 305 -0.65 13.22 -9.13
C LEU A 305 -1.92 13.52 -8.36
N THR A 306 -3.05 13.24 -9.00
CA THR A 306 -4.37 13.31 -8.42
C THR A 306 -5.02 11.95 -8.54
N VAL A 307 -5.47 11.39 -7.43
CA VAL A 307 -6.28 10.16 -7.39
C VAL A 307 -7.67 10.50 -6.87
N THR A 308 -8.69 10.10 -7.62
CA THR A 308 -10.09 10.24 -7.20
C THR A 308 -10.80 8.91 -7.35
N ASP A 309 -11.56 8.52 -6.33
CA ASP A 309 -12.33 7.28 -6.29
C ASP A 309 -13.78 7.49 -5.84
#